data_AF-A0A0A8WS04-F1
#
_entry.id   AF-A0A0A8WS04-F1
#
_cell.length_a   1.000
_cell.length_b   1.000
_cell.length_c   1.000
_cell.angle_alpha   90.00
_cell.angle_beta   90.00
_cell.angle_gamma   90.00
#
_symmetry.space_group_name_H-M   'P 1'
#
loop_
_entity.id
_entity.type
_entity.pdbx_description
1 polymer ?
#
loop_
_entity_poly.entity_id
_entity_poly.type
_entity_poly.pdbx_seq_one_letter_code
_entity_poly.pdbx_strand_id
1 'polypeptide(L)'
;MSFFSAARKKRHGILREQPLDGNERCVACAADCCRGFPSIELDADEYSRLESLGAARLAFTLDGRFYLIIENGCEFLDGNRCGIYDLRPRICRIFFCED
;
A
#
# COMPACT_ATOMS: atom_id res chain seq x y z
N MET A 1 13.87 -13.69 -31.14
CA MET A 1 12.88 -12.91 -30.37
C MET A 1 13.45 -12.72 -28.98
N SER A 2 14.00 -11.53 -28.71
CA SER A 2 14.76 -11.24 -27.49
C SER A 2 13.83 -11.08 -26.29
N PHE A 3 13.78 -12.09 -25.43
CA PHE A 3 13.19 -11.99 -24.11
C PHE A 3 14.12 -11.16 -23.21
N PHE A 4 13.97 -9.83 -23.25
CA PHE A 4 14.57 -8.97 -22.23
C PHE A 4 13.89 -9.26 -20.90
N SER A 5 14.43 -10.22 -20.15
CA SER A 5 14.10 -10.44 -18.75
C SER A 5 14.66 -9.25 -17.97
N ALA A 6 13.84 -8.22 -17.79
CA ALA A 6 14.15 -7.11 -16.92
C ALA A 6 14.41 -7.68 -15.52
N ALA A 7 15.67 -7.64 -15.08
CA ALA A 7 16.05 -8.04 -13.74
C ALA A 7 15.20 -7.26 -12.74
N ARG A 8 14.24 -7.95 -12.09
CA ARG A 8 13.51 -7.39 -10.95
C ARG A 8 14.55 -7.10 -9.87
N LYS A 9 14.98 -5.84 -9.75
CA LYS A 9 15.66 -5.37 -8.54
C LYS A 9 14.75 -5.72 -7.36
N LYS A 10 15.23 -6.60 -6.48
CA LYS A 10 14.51 -6.97 -5.25
C LYS A 10 14.57 -5.76 -4.32
N ARG A 11 13.59 -4.88 -4.42
CA ARG A 11 13.42 -3.78 -3.47
C ARG A 11 12.91 -4.39 -2.18
N HIS A 12 13.54 -4.07 -1.06
CA HIS A 12 13.14 -4.57 0.24
C HIS A 12 12.17 -3.57 0.86
N GLY A 13 10.92 -3.99 1.04
CA GLY A 13 9.92 -3.25 1.79
C GLY A 13 10.21 -3.37 3.29
N ILE A 14 10.59 -2.28 3.94
CA ILE A 14 10.84 -2.20 5.38
C ILE A 14 9.70 -1.40 6.01
N LEU A 15 9.07 -1.93 7.06
CA LEU A 15 8.16 -1.17 7.91
C LEU A 15 8.99 -0.40 8.93
N ARG A 16 9.08 0.92 8.79
CA ARG A 16 9.72 1.79 9.79
C ARG A 16 8.73 2.06 10.93
N GLU A 17 9.24 2.51 12.06
CA GLU A 17 8.45 2.93 13.22
C GLU A 17 8.02 4.41 13.14
N GLN A 18 8.68 5.20 12.28
CA GLN A 18 8.40 6.62 12.06
C GLN A 18 7.83 6.84 10.64
N PRO A 19 6.71 7.58 10.50
CA PRO A 19 6.17 7.94 9.20
C PRO A 19 7.13 8.92 8.51
N LEU A 20 7.51 8.61 7.27
CA LEU A 20 8.20 9.58 6.41
C LEU A 20 7.23 10.03 5.32
N ASP A 21 6.56 11.15 5.58
CA ASP A 21 5.76 11.85 4.59
C ASP A 21 6.67 12.54 3.56
N GLY A 22 6.83 11.91 2.40
CA GLY A 22 7.61 12.44 1.29
C GLY A 22 6.91 12.18 -0.05
N ASN A 23 6.31 13.24 -0.62
CA ASN A 23 5.46 13.22 -1.82
C ASN A 23 6.09 12.53 -3.06
N GLU A 24 7.41 12.41 -3.11
CA GLU A 24 8.14 11.93 -4.29
C GLU A 24 8.48 10.43 -4.23
N ARG A 25 8.31 9.79 -3.07
CA ARG A 25 8.72 8.39 -2.88
C ARG A 25 7.78 7.37 -3.50
N CYS A 26 6.48 7.64 -3.59
CA CYS A 26 5.56 6.73 -4.30
C CYS A 26 5.95 6.57 -5.78
N VAL A 27 6.39 7.66 -6.41
CA VAL A 27 6.88 7.66 -7.79
C VAL A 27 8.20 6.89 -7.92
N ALA A 28 9.14 7.10 -6.99
CA ALA A 28 10.43 6.40 -6.97
C ALA A 28 10.29 4.89 -6.67
N CYS A 29 9.39 4.53 -5.75
CA CYS A 29 9.09 3.16 -5.32
C CYS A 29 8.16 2.44 -6.33
N ALA A 30 7.66 3.09 -7.39
CA ALA A 30 6.73 2.50 -8.36
C ALA A 30 5.51 1.81 -7.72
N ALA A 31 5.05 2.38 -6.60
CA ALA A 31 4.01 1.82 -5.74
C ALA A 31 4.26 0.40 -5.22
N ASP A 32 5.52 0.03 -4.95
CA ASP A 32 5.85 -1.23 -4.27
C ASP A 32 5.14 -1.35 -2.91
N CYS A 33 4.88 -0.24 -2.22
CA CYS A 33 4.08 -0.22 -0.98
C CYS A 33 2.66 -0.78 -1.15
N CYS A 34 2.06 -0.57 -2.33
CA CYS A 34 0.73 -1.06 -2.68
C CYS A 34 0.77 -2.47 -3.29
N ARG A 35 1.96 -3.06 -3.48
CA ARG A 35 2.16 -4.41 -4.04
C ARG A 35 2.89 -5.36 -3.07
N GLY A 36 3.54 -4.81 -2.05
CA GLY A 36 4.41 -5.55 -1.13
C GLY A 36 3.64 -6.31 -0.05
N PHE A 37 2.41 -5.88 0.28
CA PHE A 37 1.57 -6.59 1.24
C PHE A 37 0.31 -7.12 0.59
N PRO A 38 -0.05 -8.39 0.84
CA PRO A 38 -1.33 -8.94 0.42
C PRO A 38 -2.50 -8.37 1.21
N SER A 39 -2.26 -7.96 2.47
CA SER A 39 -3.24 -7.31 3.34
C SER A 39 -2.54 -6.36 4.32
N ILE A 40 -3.25 -5.30 4.72
CA ILE A 40 -2.80 -4.37 5.75
C ILE A 40 -3.86 -4.27 6.84
N GLU A 41 -3.43 -4.19 8.10
CA GLU A 41 -4.31 -3.90 9.23
C GLU A 41 -4.67 -2.41 9.23
N LEU A 42 -5.93 -2.12 9.51
CA LEU A 42 -6.52 -0.79 9.55
C LEU A 42 -7.08 -0.52 10.93
N ASP A 43 -7.10 0.74 11.32
CA ASP A 43 -7.92 1.21 12.43
C ASP A 43 -9.40 1.36 12.01
N ALA A 44 -10.32 1.45 12.97
CA ALA A 44 -11.76 1.54 12.68
C ALA A 44 -12.10 2.81 11.88
N ASP A 45 -11.38 3.90 12.17
CA ASP A 45 -11.52 5.18 11.47
C ASP A 45 -10.95 5.09 10.03
N GLU A 46 -9.84 4.37 9.83
CA GLU A 46 -9.25 4.15 8.50
C GLU A 46 -10.14 3.24 7.64
N TYR A 47 -10.73 2.20 8.24
CA TYR A 47 -11.71 1.34 7.59
C TYR A 47 -12.92 2.14 7.10
N SER A 48 -13.53 2.93 7.98
CA SER A 48 -14.71 3.74 7.63
C SER A 48 -14.40 4.78 6.54
N ARG A 49 -13.20 5.36 6.55
CA ARG A 49 -12.74 6.26 5.48
C ARG A 49 -12.59 5.53 4.15
N LEU A 50 -11.93 4.38 4.14
CA LEU A 50 -11.74 3.58 2.93
C LEU A 50 -13.08 3.08 2.39
N GLU A 51 -14.00 2.68 3.27
CA GLU A 51 -15.37 2.30 2.92
C GLU A 51 -16.10 3.47 2.24
N SER A 52 -15.99 4.67 2.81
CA SER A 52 -16.56 5.90 2.22
C SER A 52 -15.93 6.28 0.87
N LEU A 53 -14.67 5.91 0.64
CA LEU A 53 -13.98 6.07 -0.65
C LEU A 53 -14.38 5.00 -1.67
N GLY A 54 -15.19 4.01 -1.27
CA GLY A 54 -15.64 2.92 -2.13
C GLY A 54 -14.67 1.75 -2.19
N ALA A 55 -13.88 1.52 -1.14
CA ALA A 55 -12.98 0.37 -1.07
C ALA A 55 -13.75 -0.95 -1.18
N ALA A 56 -13.53 -1.71 -2.24
CA ALA A 56 -14.19 -2.98 -2.50
C ALA A 56 -13.60 -4.13 -1.67
N ARG A 57 -12.34 -4.02 -1.23
CA ARG A 57 -11.59 -5.12 -0.59
C ARG A 57 -11.36 -4.94 0.91
N LEU A 58 -12.40 -4.55 1.62
CA LEU A 58 -12.37 -4.41 3.08
C LEU A 58 -12.78 -5.71 3.77
N ALA A 59 -11.97 -6.16 4.73
CA ALA A 59 -12.22 -7.34 5.53
C ALA A 59 -12.29 -6.99 7.02
N PHE A 60 -13.25 -7.59 7.72
CA PHE A 60 -13.42 -7.46 9.16
C PHE A 60 -13.34 -8.85 9.79
N THR A 61 -12.46 -9.02 10.78
CA THR A 61 -12.30 -10.30 11.49
C THR A 61 -13.13 -10.32 12.76
N LEU A 62 -13.49 -11.52 13.23
CA LEU A 62 -14.20 -11.70 14.51
C LEU A 62 -13.39 -11.19 15.73
N ASP A 63 -12.07 -11.01 15.58
CA ASP A 63 -11.19 -10.43 16.60
C ASP A 63 -11.40 -8.91 16.77
N GLY A 64 -12.29 -8.30 15.97
CA GLY A 64 -12.54 -6.86 15.99
C GLY A 64 -11.48 -6.06 15.24
N ARG A 65 -10.76 -6.70 14.31
CA ARG A 65 -9.71 -6.04 13.52
C ARG A 65 -10.17 -5.81 12.09
N PHE A 66 -9.71 -4.70 11.54
CA PHE A 66 -10.02 -4.28 10.19
C PHE A 66 -8.81 -4.52 9.29
N TYR A 67 -9.06 -5.01 8.08
CA TYR A 67 -8.01 -5.26 7.10
C TYR A 67 -8.43 -4.72 5.74
N LEU A 68 -7.48 -4.16 5.00
CA LEU A 68 -7.61 -3.93 3.57
C LEU A 68 -6.87 -5.04 2.84
N ILE A 69 -7.59 -5.78 2.00
CA ILE A 69 -7.03 -6.82 1.15
C ILE A 69 -6.57 -6.16 -0.16
N ILE A 70 -5.28 -6.29 -0.42
CA ILE A 70 -4.61 -5.67 -1.58
C ILE A 70 -4.34 -6.75 -2.65
N GLU A 71 -4.10 -8.00 -2.23
CA GLU A 71 -3.87 -9.24 -2.98
C GLU A 71 -2.83 -9.23 -4.12
N ASN A 72 -2.72 -8.18 -4.93
CA ASN A 72 -1.66 -7.92 -5.93
C ASN A 72 -1.59 -6.45 -6.38
N GLY A 73 -2.29 -5.53 -5.71
CA GLY A 73 -2.30 -4.12 -6.05
C GLY A 73 -3.47 -3.42 -5.40
N CYS A 74 -3.19 -2.28 -4.74
CA CYS A 74 -4.24 -1.50 -4.11
C CYS A 74 -5.23 -1.02 -5.17
N GLU A 75 -6.53 -1.08 -4.89
CA GLU A 75 -7.56 -0.61 -5.82
C GLU A 75 -7.50 0.91 -6.08
N PHE A 76 -6.94 1.65 -5.13
CA PHE A 76 -6.68 3.08 -5.24
C PHE A 76 -5.36 3.41 -5.95
N LEU A 77 -4.71 2.42 -6.56
CA LEU A 77 -3.46 2.64 -7.27
C LEU A 77 -3.73 3.20 -8.68
N ASP A 78 -3.33 4.44 -8.91
CA ASP A 78 -3.36 5.07 -10.23
C ASP A 78 -1.96 5.01 -10.85
N GLY A 79 -1.71 3.96 -11.64
CA GLY A 79 -0.41 3.68 -12.25
C GLY A 79 0.69 3.40 -11.23
N ASN A 80 1.53 4.42 -10.98
CA ASN A 80 2.65 4.38 -10.02
C ASN A 80 2.45 5.32 -8.82
N ARG A 81 1.24 5.84 -8.61
CA ARG A 81 0.92 6.75 -7.49
C ARG A 81 -0.33 6.28 -6.77
N CYS A 82 -0.34 6.44 -5.45
CA CYS A 82 -1.53 6.19 -4.66
C CYS A 82 -2.53 7.33 -4.88
N GLY A 83 -3.74 7.02 -5.36
CA GLY A 83 -4.82 8.00 -5.57
C GLY A 83 -5.37 8.57 -4.26
N ILE A 84 -5.22 7.84 -3.15
CA ILE A 84 -5.64 8.25 -1.81
C ILE A 84 -4.45 8.71 -0.96
N TYR A 85 -3.51 9.45 -1.54
CA TYR A 85 -2.23 9.77 -0.90
C TYR A 85 -2.35 10.34 0.52
N ASP A 86 -3.31 11.24 0.74
CA ASP A 86 -3.62 11.88 2.04
C ASP A 86 -4.33 10.93 3.01
N LEU A 87 -5.19 10.07 2.48
CA LEU A 87 -6.03 9.13 3.22
C LEU A 87 -5.36 7.76 3.36
N ARG A 88 -4.05 7.67 3.06
CA ARG A 88 -3.30 6.43 3.20
C ARG A 88 -3.31 5.97 4.66
N PRO A 89 -3.57 4.68 4.90
CA PRO A 89 -3.53 4.13 6.25
C PRO A 89 -2.12 4.16 6.82
N ARG A 90 -2.02 4.08 8.15
CA ARG A 90 -0.79 4.21 8.92
C ARG A 90 0.30 3.28 8.40
N ILE A 91 -0.04 2.02 8.11
CA ILE A 91 0.88 1.01 7.54
C ILE A 91 1.49 1.50 6.22
N CYS A 92 0.68 2.10 5.34
CA CYS A 92 1.17 2.67 4.09
C CYS A 92 2.04 3.92 4.28
N ARG A 93 1.90 4.65 5.40
CA ARG A 93 2.73 5.83 5.73
C ARG A 93 4.09 5.45 6.33
N ILE A 94 4.14 4.35 7.06
CA ILE A 94 5.38 3.84 7.68
C ILE A 94 6.18 2.90 6.75
N PHE A 95 5.58 2.47 5.65
CA PHE A 95 6.26 1.61 4.68
C PHE A 95 7.36 2.37 3.92
N PHE A 96 8.52 1.73 3.82
CA PHE A 96 9.71 2.25 3.18
C PHE A 96 10.25 1.27 2.13
N CYS A 97 10.50 1.77 0.92
CA CYS A 97 11.28 1.08 -0.10
C CYS A 97 12.76 1.42 0.13
N GLU A 98 13.58 0.46 0.55
CA GLU A 98 15.05 0.55 0.48
C GLU A 98 15.54 -0.19 -0.79
N ASP A 99 16.49 0.40 -1.52
CA ASP A 99 17.09 -0.18 -2.75
C ASP A 99 18.29 -1.08 -2.40
#